data_AF-A0A087SSX3-F1
#
_entry.id   AF-A0A087SSX3-F1
#
_cell.length_a   1.000
_cell.length_b   1.000
_cell.length_c   1.000
_cell.angle_alpha   90.00
_cell.angle_beta   90.00
_cell.angle_gamma   90.00
#
_symmetry.space_group_name_H-M   'P 1'
#
loop_
_entity.id
_entity.type
_entity.pdbx_description
1 polymer ?
#
loop_
_entity_poly.entity_id
_entity_poly.type
_entity_poly.pdbx_seq_one_letter_code
_entity_poly.pdbx_strand_id
1 'polypeptide(L)'
;MRWYSTPVPEGYVALNTIADNPGATHSIKRLGRGIGSGLGKTSGKGHKGQNSRSGGGVKPGFEGGQTPQRLRIPKRGFHNPFKRTYNPLNLTTLRQWIEEGRLDASRVITMRELRASNAVGHQLQDGVKLLARGAKSWNIPVSQASAIARQAIEAAGGSVTTVYYNALGLRALTQPEWFAKKGRLLPRPARPPPRLEAKFERKGALPPLRDLAAGLEQAATA
;
A
#
# COMPACT_ATOMS: atom_id res chain seq x y z
N MET A 1 -20.27 -58.26 9.71
CA MET A 1 -20.75 -56.94 10.17
C MET A 1 -20.34 -55.89 9.13
N ARG A 2 -21.23 -55.52 8.20
CA ARG A 2 -20.91 -54.58 7.10
C ARG A 2 -21.39 -53.19 7.53
N TRP A 3 -20.47 -52.32 7.92
CA TRP A 3 -20.78 -50.93 8.27
C TRP A 3 -21.19 -50.20 6.98
N TYR A 4 -22.49 -49.97 6.80
CA TYR A 4 -23.00 -49.13 5.72
C TYR A 4 -22.75 -47.66 6.09
N SER A 5 -21.67 -47.08 5.56
CA SER A 5 -21.57 -45.64 5.41
C SER A 5 -22.59 -45.22 4.37
N THR A 6 -23.67 -44.55 4.77
CA THR A 6 -24.59 -43.91 3.82
C THR A 6 -23.81 -42.84 3.04
N PRO A 7 -23.92 -42.79 1.69
CA PRO A 7 -23.32 -41.72 0.91
C PRO A 7 -23.97 -40.40 1.31
N VAL A 8 -23.14 -39.39 1.56
CA VAL A 8 -23.58 -38.07 1.99
C VAL A 8 -24.25 -37.36 0.80
N PRO A 9 -25.44 -36.74 0.96
CA PRO A 9 -26.14 -36.08 -0.14
C PRO A 9 -25.30 -34.94 -0.75
N GLU A 10 -25.43 -34.75 -2.07
CA GLU A 10 -24.74 -33.68 -2.81
C GLU A 10 -25.07 -32.30 -2.21
N GLY A 11 -24.04 -31.52 -1.88
CA GLY A 11 -24.16 -30.21 -1.23
C GLY A 11 -23.97 -30.21 0.29
N TYR A 12 -23.79 -31.37 0.93
CA TYR A 12 -23.50 -31.45 2.37
C TYR A 12 -21.99 -31.41 2.65
N VAL A 13 -21.55 -30.44 3.45
CA VAL A 13 -20.16 -30.31 3.89
C VAL A 13 -19.94 -31.14 5.15
N ALA A 14 -19.30 -32.29 4.99
CA ALA A 14 -18.82 -33.16 6.06
C ALA A 14 -17.29 -33.22 6.03
N LEU A 15 -16.64 -33.60 7.13
CA LEU A 15 -15.17 -33.63 7.22
C LEU A 15 -14.50 -34.47 6.11
N ASN A 16 -15.21 -35.45 5.56
CA ASN A 16 -14.76 -36.32 4.48
C ASN A 16 -15.07 -35.80 3.05
N THR A 17 -15.85 -34.73 2.91
CA THR A 17 -16.27 -34.16 1.60
C THR A 17 -15.75 -32.75 1.35
N ILE A 18 -14.92 -32.22 2.26
CA ILE A 18 -14.23 -30.93 2.05
C ILE A 18 -13.23 -31.08 0.91
N ALA A 19 -13.44 -30.30 -0.15
CA ALA A 19 -12.53 -30.19 -1.29
C ALA A 19 -12.37 -28.71 -1.68
N ASP A 20 -11.23 -28.38 -2.27
CA ASP A 20 -11.00 -27.03 -2.78
C ASP A 20 -11.91 -26.74 -4.00
N ASN A 21 -12.14 -25.45 -4.28
CA ASN A 21 -12.84 -25.03 -5.49
C ASN A 21 -12.16 -25.63 -6.74
N PRO A 22 -12.94 -26.05 -7.77
CA PRO A 22 -12.39 -26.64 -8.96
C PRO A 22 -11.39 -25.66 -9.61
N GLY A 23 -10.14 -26.11 -9.80
CA GLY A 23 -9.04 -25.30 -10.34
C GLY A 23 -8.19 -24.56 -9.30
N ALA A 24 -8.50 -24.65 -8.01
CA ALA A 24 -7.65 -24.09 -6.96
C ALA A 24 -6.30 -24.83 -6.82
N THR A 25 -6.30 -26.14 -7.07
CA THR A 25 -5.10 -26.97 -7.04
C THR A 25 -4.83 -27.62 -8.40
N HIS A 26 -3.55 -27.72 -8.75
CA HIS A 26 -3.07 -28.39 -9.96
C HIS A 26 -2.05 -29.45 -9.58
N SER A 27 -2.03 -30.54 -10.35
CA SER A 27 -1.04 -31.60 -10.15
C SER A 27 0.36 -31.08 -10.48
N ILE A 28 1.31 -31.31 -9.57
CA ILE A 28 2.71 -30.93 -9.79
C ILE A 28 3.29 -31.78 -10.92
N LYS A 29 4.04 -31.15 -11.83
CA LYS A 29 4.78 -31.83 -12.89
C LYS A 29 5.83 -32.79 -12.30
N ARG A 30 5.58 -34.11 -12.41
CA ARG A 30 6.50 -35.16 -11.94
C ARG A 30 7.44 -35.59 -13.06
N LEU A 31 8.74 -35.31 -12.90
CA LEU A 31 9.77 -35.60 -13.90
C LEU A 31 10.31 -37.04 -13.77
N GLY A 32 10.70 -37.66 -14.89
CA GLY A 32 11.39 -38.95 -14.89
C GLY A 32 10.51 -40.17 -14.57
N ARG A 33 9.19 -40.10 -14.80
CA ARG A 33 8.22 -41.16 -14.48
C ARG A 33 7.76 -41.95 -15.71
N GLY A 34 8.72 -42.54 -16.44
CA GLY A 34 8.44 -43.38 -17.61
C GLY A 34 7.88 -42.63 -18.83
N ILE A 35 7.71 -43.34 -19.96
CA ILE A 35 7.31 -42.74 -21.24
C ILE A 35 5.87 -42.21 -21.24
N GLY A 36 4.94 -42.88 -20.55
CA GLY A 36 3.53 -42.47 -20.49
C GLY A 36 3.28 -41.14 -19.79
N SER A 37 4.24 -40.65 -18.99
CA SER A 37 4.17 -39.32 -18.36
C SER A 37 4.49 -38.15 -19.29
N GLY A 38 4.97 -38.41 -20.52
CA GLY A 38 5.47 -37.39 -21.45
C GLY A 38 6.81 -36.75 -21.07
N LEU A 39 7.29 -36.99 -19.83
CA LEU A 39 8.50 -36.38 -19.26
C LEU A 39 9.49 -37.44 -18.76
N GLY A 40 9.48 -38.62 -19.38
CA GLY A 40 10.32 -39.75 -18.99
C GLY A 40 11.79 -39.55 -19.37
N LYS A 41 12.14 -39.89 -20.61
CA LYS A 41 13.54 -40.05 -21.07
C LYS A 41 14.44 -38.84 -20.80
N THR A 42 13.98 -37.63 -21.07
CA THR A 42 14.78 -36.40 -20.94
C THR A 42 14.36 -35.51 -19.78
N SER A 43 13.28 -35.87 -19.06
CA SER A 43 12.75 -35.07 -17.95
C SER A 43 12.53 -33.58 -18.32
N GLY A 44 12.22 -33.29 -19.59
CA GLY A 44 12.00 -31.93 -20.11
C GLY A 44 13.26 -31.08 -20.32
N LYS A 45 14.47 -31.65 -20.18
CA LYS A 45 15.75 -30.91 -20.31
C LYS A 45 16.41 -30.97 -21.69
N GLY A 46 15.81 -31.70 -22.65
CA GLY A 46 16.39 -31.93 -23.97
C GLY A 46 17.53 -32.96 -23.99
N HIS A 47 18.34 -32.97 -25.05
CA HIS A 47 19.40 -33.96 -25.28
C HIS A 47 20.79 -33.35 -25.26
N LYS A 48 21.71 -33.93 -24.47
CA LYS A 48 23.18 -33.72 -24.49
C LYS A 48 23.68 -32.25 -24.56
N GLY A 49 22.87 -31.27 -24.18
CA GLY A 49 23.25 -29.86 -24.08
C GLY A 49 23.81 -29.50 -22.70
N GLN A 50 24.40 -28.31 -22.58
CA GLN A 50 24.98 -27.81 -21.32
C GLN A 50 23.97 -27.79 -20.15
N ASN A 51 22.69 -27.51 -20.43
CA ASN A 51 21.60 -27.49 -19.43
C ASN A 51 20.97 -28.88 -19.16
N SER A 52 21.44 -29.94 -19.82
CA SER A 52 20.81 -31.27 -19.74
C SER A 52 21.30 -32.13 -18.57
N ARG A 53 22.51 -31.84 -18.04
CA ARG A 53 23.17 -32.60 -16.96
C ARG A 53 23.12 -31.84 -15.64
N SER A 54 23.45 -32.51 -14.54
CA SER A 54 23.69 -31.87 -13.25
C SER A 54 24.91 -30.95 -13.32
N GLY A 55 24.84 -29.79 -12.68
CA GLY A 55 25.91 -28.78 -12.69
C GLY A 55 25.37 -27.36 -12.79
N GLY A 56 26.27 -26.39 -12.97
CA GLY A 56 25.96 -24.95 -12.94
C GLY A 56 25.15 -24.41 -14.12
N GLY A 57 24.96 -25.20 -15.19
CA GLY A 57 24.22 -24.79 -16.38
C GLY A 57 24.67 -23.45 -16.95
N VAL A 58 23.77 -22.80 -17.68
CA VAL A 58 23.93 -21.43 -18.15
C VAL A 58 23.20 -20.47 -17.19
N LYS A 59 23.90 -19.44 -16.70
CA LYS A 59 23.29 -18.44 -15.82
C LYS A 59 22.14 -17.71 -16.54
N PRO A 60 20.99 -17.45 -15.86
CA PRO A 60 19.95 -16.60 -16.42
C PRO A 60 20.52 -15.25 -16.88
N GLY A 61 20.29 -14.90 -18.15
CA GLY A 61 20.83 -13.69 -18.78
C GLY A 61 22.23 -13.82 -19.41
N PHE A 62 22.74 -15.05 -19.61
CA PHE A 62 23.94 -15.28 -20.41
C PHE A 62 23.62 -15.27 -21.91
N GLU A 63 24.28 -14.39 -22.67
CA GLU A 63 24.04 -14.16 -24.11
C GLU A 63 25.08 -14.88 -25.00
N GLY A 64 25.62 -16.03 -24.56
CA GLY A 64 26.46 -16.88 -25.42
C GLY A 64 27.86 -16.32 -25.74
N GLY A 65 28.35 -15.35 -24.97
CA GLY A 65 29.65 -14.69 -25.19
C GLY A 65 29.57 -13.30 -25.82
N GLN A 66 28.37 -12.87 -26.25
CA GLN A 66 28.11 -11.48 -26.59
C GLN A 66 28.22 -10.59 -25.33
N THR A 67 28.61 -9.32 -25.50
CA THR A 67 28.55 -8.32 -24.42
C THR A 67 27.11 -8.21 -23.91
N PRO A 68 26.81 -8.56 -22.64
CA PRO A 68 25.44 -8.59 -22.13
C PRO A 68 24.72 -7.24 -22.27
N GLN A 69 23.41 -7.28 -22.51
CA GLN A 69 22.58 -6.09 -22.67
C GLN A 69 22.73 -5.08 -21.51
N ARG A 70 22.88 -5.58 -20.27
CA ARG A 70 23.10 -4.75 -19.07
C ARG A 70 24.38 -3.90 -19.10
N LEU A 71 25.36 -4.29 -19.92
CA LEU A 71 26.61 -3.56 -20.14
C LEU A 71 26.53 -2.67 -21.39
N ARG A 72 25.76 -3.09 -22.40
CA ARG A 72 25.53 -2.31 -23.63
C ARG A 72 24.71 -1.05 -23.37
N ILE A 73 23.72 -1.12 -22.49
CA ILE A 73 22.90 0.03 -22.13
C ILE A 73 23.62 0.88 -21.09
N PRO A 74 23.80 2.20 -21.30
CA PRO A 74 24.41 3.07 -20.31
C PRO A 74 23.54 3.16 -19.06
N LYS A 75 24.17 3.16 -17.88
CA LYS A 75 23.46 3.46 -16.62
C LYS A 75 23.07 4.94 -16.63
N ARG A 76 21.77 5.24 -16.68
CA ARG A 76 21.25 6.61 -16.73
C ARG A 76 20.63 7.02 -15.40
N GLY A 77 20.90 8.26 -14.98
CA GLY A 77 20.32 8.88 -13.80
C GLY A 77 21.04 8.54 -12.50
N PHE A 78 20.45 8.98 -11.38
CA PHE A 78 20.91 8.71 -10.02
C PHE A 78 19.70 8.51 -9.11
N HIS A 79 19.89 7.81 -7.99
CA HIS A 79 18.87 7.68 -6.95
C HIS A 79 18.98 8.86 -5.97
N ASN A 80 17.91 9.62 -5.79
CA ASN A 80 17.87 10.71 -4.82
C ASN A 80 17.29 10.22 -3.48
N PRO A 81 18.12 10.02 -2.43
CA PRO A 81 17.65 9.54 -1.12
C PRO A 81 16.85 10.59 -0.35
N PHE A 82 16.94 11.87 -0.72
CA PHE A 82 16.24 12.98 -0.06
C PHE A 82 14.92 13.32 -0.74
N LYS A 83 14.51 12.56 -1.76
CA LYS A 83 13.24 12.76 -2.44
C LYS A 83 12.10 12.44 -1.48
N ARG A 84 11.24 13.43 -1.25
CA ARG A 84 9.98 13.20 -0.54
C ARG A 84 8.92 12.64 -1.46
N THR A 85 8.24 11.59 -1.03
CA THR A 85 7.18 10.94 -1.78
C THR A 85 5.87 11.05 -1.01
N TYR A 86 4.86 11.57 -1.70
CA TYR A 86 3.54 11.82 -1.13
C TYR A 86 2.54 10.85 -1.72
N ASN A 87 1.62 10.37 -0.90
CA ASN A 87 0.54 9.52 -1.37
C ASN A 87 -0.47 10.38 -2.15
N PRO A 88 -0.78 10.05 -3.42
CA PRO A 88 -1.75 10.80 -4.21
C PRO A 88 -3.18 10.52 -3.72
N LEU A 89 -3.99 11.57 -3.59
CA LEU A 89 -5.41 11.50 -3.30
C LEU A 89 -6.19 12.34 -4.31
N ASN A 90 -7.15 11.72 -4.99
CA ASN A 90 -8.04 12.43 -5.91
C ASN A 90 -9.27 12.97 -5.16
N LEU A 91 -9.85 14.06 -5.66
CA LEU A 91 -11.08 14.61 -5.09
C LEU A 91 -12.29 13.67 -5.30
N THR A 92 -12.33 12.89 -6.37
CA THR A 92 -13.39 11.89 -6.63
C THR A 92 -13.43 10.82 -5.57
N THR A 93 -12.25 10.29 -5.18
CA THR A 93 -12.17 9.27 -4.13
C THR A 93 -12.59 9.86 -2.80
N LEU A 94 -12.23 11.11 -2.52
CA LEU A 94 -12.66 11.78 -1.30
C LEU A 94 -14.18 12.00 -1.27
N ARG A 95 -14.79 12.35 -2.42
CA ARG A 95 -16.25 12.45 -2.57
C ARG A 95 -16.94 11.13 -2.24
N GLN A 96 -16.50 10.04 -2.86
CA GLN A 96 -17.08 8.72 -2.68
C GLN A 96 -17.02 8.30 -1.20
N TRP A 97 -15.92 8.57 -0.49
CA TRP A 97 -15.79 8.20 0.93
C TRP A 97 -16.73 8.98 1.84
N ILE A 98 -17.06 10.21 1.47
CA ILE A 98 -18.06 11.02 2.18
C ILE A 98 -19.46 10.49 1.90
N GLU A 99 -19.76 10.16 0.65
CA GLU A 99 -21.07 9.61 0.24
C GLU A 99 -21.33 8.24 0.88
N GLU A 100 -20.30 7.42 1.04
CA GLU A 100 -20.34 6.15 1.79
C GLU A 100 -20.43 6.34 3.32
N GLY A 101 -20.40 7.58 3.82
CA GLY A 101 -20.48 7.90 5.25
C GLY A 101 -19.23 7.54 6.05
N ARG A 102 -18.10 7.27 5.39
CA ARG A 102 -16.83 6.90 6.03
C ARG A 102 -16.02 8.13 6.47
N LEU A 103 -16.29 9.28 5.87
CA LEU A 103 -15.69 10.56 6.22
C LEU A 103 -16.79 11.59 6.48
N ASP A 104 -16.65 12.33 7.57
CA ASP A 104 -17.57 13.41 7.92
C ASP A 104 -17.07 14.73 7.33
N ALA A 105 -17.83 15.30 6.40
CA ALA A 105 -17.50 16.56 5.74
C ALA A 105 -17.78 17.80 6.61
N SER A 106 -18.46 17.64 7.76
CA SER A 106 -18.75 18.75 8.67
C SER A 106 -17.51 19.21 9.45
N ARG A 107 -16.51 18.32 9.59
CA ARG A 107 -15.24 18.58 10.27
C ARG A 107 -14.11 18.83 9.29
N VAL A 108 -12.98 19.32 9.80
CA VAL A 108 -11.79 19.53 8.99
C VAL A 108 -11.15 18.18 8.68
N ILE A 109 -11.11 17.82 7.40
CA ILE A 109 -10.60 16.52 6.95
C ILE A 109 -9.07 16.51 7.01
N THR A 110 -8.53 16.08 8.14
CA THR A 110 -7.07 16.01 8.36
C THR A 110 -6.46 14.73 7.77
N MET A 111 -5.14 14.69 7.61
CA MET A 111 -4.43 13.48 7.19
C MET A 111 -4.62 12.29 8.15
N ARG A 112 -4.97 12.54 9.43
CA ARG A 112 -5.36 11.48 10.39
C ARG A 112 -6.63 10.79 9.93
N GLU A 113 -7.66 11.56 9.58
CA GLU A 113 -8.96 11.05 9.15
C GLU A 113 -8.86 10.34 7.81
N LEU A 114 -8.08 10.89 6.87
CA LEU A 114 -7.80 10.24 5.58
C LEU A 114 -7.13 8.87 5.72
N ARG A 115 -6.27 8.73 6.74
CA ARG A 115 -5.66 7.44 7.07
C ARG A 115 -6.65 6.51 7.76
N ALA A 116 -7.41 7.00 8.73
CA ALA A 116 -8.38 6.23 9.48
C ALA A 116 -9.47 5.65 8.57
N SER A 117 -9.93 6.41 7.58
CA SER A 117 -10.89 5.96 6.57
C SER A 117 -10.27 5.09 5.47
N ASN A 118 -8.96 4.86 5.51
CA ASN A 118 -8.20 4.11 4.51
C ASN A 118 -8.30 4.69 3.07
N ALA A 119 -8.60 5.99 2.92
CA ALA A 119 -8.70 6.64 1.61
C ALA A 119 -7.33 6.72 0.90
N VAL A 120 -6.24 6.72 1.66
CA VAL A 120 -4.87 6.92 1.18
C VAL A 120 -3.96 5.70 1.45
N GLY A 121 -4.54 4.62 2.00
CA GLY A 121 -3.82 3.44 2.46
C GLY A 121 -3.36 3.53 3.93
N HIS A 122 -2.87 2.41 4.45
CA HIS A 122 -2.44 2.27 5.86
C HIS A 122 -1.15 3.04 6.20
N GLN A 123 -0.22 3.11 5.26
CA GLN A 123 1.08 3.77 5.43
C GLN A 123 1.09 5.08 4.64
N LEU A 124 1.15 6.20 5.35
CA LEU A 124 1.50 7.47 4.76
C LEU A 124 3.02 7.55 4.68
N GLN A 125 3.53 7.90 3.50
CA GLN A 125 4.96 8.13 3.29
C GLN A 125 5.35 9.48 3.92
N ASP A 126 5.62 10.53 3.13
CA ASP A 126 5.91 11.87 3.65
C ASP A 126 4.65 12.75 3.83
N GLY A 127 3.47 12.22 3.52
CA GLY A 127 2.19 12.89 3.64
C GLY A 127 1.28 12.65 2.44
N VAL A 128 0.29 13.53 2.24
CA VAL A 128 -0.73 13.40 1.20
C VAL A 128 -0.61 14.52 0.17
N LYS A 129 -0.73 14.16 -1.11
CA LYS A 129 -0.83 15.10 -2.23
C LYS A 129 -2.22 15.08 -2.84
N LEU A 130 -2.92 16.22 -2.81
CA LEU A 130 -4.22 16.37 -3.47
C LEU A 130 -4.08 16.58 -4.98
N LEU A 131 -4.89 15.84 -5.73
CA LEU A 131 -4.96 15.85 -7.18
C LEU A 131 -6.38 16.20 -7.64
N ALA A 132 -6.48 16.90 -8.77
CA ALA A 132 -7.73 17.42 -9.28
C ALA A 132 -8.50 16.33 -10.05
N ARG A 133 -9.68 15.97 -9.56
CA ARG A 133 -10.72 15.24 -10.29
C ARG A 133 -11.99 15.25 -9.44
N GLY A 134 -13.07 15.92 -9.83
CA GLY A 134 -14.33 15.92 -9.05
C GLY A 134 -14.34 16.81 -7.81
N ALA A 135 -14.26 18.13 -8.00
CA ALA A 135 -14.20 19.11 -6.91
C ALA A 135 -15.53 19.29 -6.16
N LYS A 136 -15.44 19.66 -4.88
CA LYS A 136 -16.56 20.04 -4.00
C LYS A 136 -16.00 20.93 -2.87
N SER A 137 -16.87 21.59 -2.13
CA SER A 137 -16.53 22.46 -0.99
C SER A 137 -16.02 21.65 0.20
N TRP A 138 -14.70 21.58 0.40
CA TRP A 138 -14.09 20.95 1.57
C TRP A 138 -12.95 21.79 2.14
N ASN A 139 -12.73 21.67 3.45
CA ASN A 139 -11.57 22.25 4.13
C ASN A 139 -10.57 21.15 4.48
N ILE A 140 -9.44 21.10 3.75
CA ILE A 140 -8.49 19.98 3.83
C ILE A 140 -7.05 20.49 4.02
N PRO A 141 -6.46 20.33 5.22
CA PRO A 141 -5.03 20.53 5.43
C PRO A 141 -4.23 19.32 4.92
N VAL A 142 -3.39 19.53 3.92
CA VAL A 142 -2.56 18.48 3.29
C VAL A 142 -1.11 18.89 3.13
N SER A 143 -0.21 17.94 2.88
CA SER A 143 1.21 18.27 2.66
C SER A 143 1.45 18.95 1.33
N GLN A 144 0.77 18.54 0.26
CA GLN A 144 0.90 19.16 -1.05
C GLN A 144 -0.46 19.16 -1.77
N ALA A 145 -0.71 20.18 -2.59
CA ALA A 145 -1.85 20.20 -3.50
C ALA A 145 -1.38 20.56 -4.91
N SER A 146 -2.01 19.97 -5.93
CA SER A 146 -1.86 20.44 -7.31
C SER A 146 -2.50 21.82 -7.46
N ALA A 147 -1.93 22.70 -8.29
CA ALA A 147 -2.48 24.03 -8.54
C ALA A 147 -3.94 23.96 -9.04
N ILE A 148 -4.22 23.02 -9.96
CA ILE A 148 -5.56 22.77 -10.48
C ILE A 148 -6.52 22.31 -9.37
N ALA A 149 -6.02 21.49 -8.42
CA ALA A 149 -6.84 20.97 -7.34
C ALA A 149 -7.22 22.07 -6.33
N ARG A 150 -6.26 22.95 -6.02
CA ARG A 150 -6.48 24.11 -5.16
C ARG A 150 -7.53 25.05 -5.78
N GLN A 151 -7.33 25.43 -7.05
CA GLN A 151 -8.29 26.27 -7.78
C GLN A 151 -9.69 25.67 -7.82
N ALA A 152 -9.80 24.37 -8.09
CA ALA A 152 -11.10 23.71 -8.19
C ALA A 152 -11.83 23.63 -6.84
N ILE A 153 -11.11 23.48 -5.72
CA ILE A 153 -11.70 23.50 -4.37
C ILE A 153 -12.11 24.92 -3.96
N GLU A 154 -11.27 25.91 -4.24
CA GLU A 154 -11.56 27.33 -3.97
C GLU A 154 -12.77 27.80 -4.78
N ALA A 155 -12.86 27.41 -6.07
CA ALA A 155 -14.03 27.69 -6.91
C ALA A 155 -15.32 27.04 -6.38
N ALA A 156 -15.20 25.90 -5.70
CA ALA A 156 -16.31 25.25 -5.02
C ALA A 156 -16.62 25.86 -3.63
N GLY A 157 -15.87 26.86 -3.16
CA GLY A 157 -16.04 27.49 -1.85
C GLY A 157 -15.37 26.76 -0.69
N GLY A 158 -14.47 25.80 -0.97
CA GLY A 158 -13.63 25.14 0.02
C GLY A 158 -12.30 25.86 0.26
N SER A 159 -11.45 25.30 1.13
CA SER A 159 -10.10 25.83 1.39
C SER A 159 -9.07 24.70 1.49
N VAL A 160 -7.88 24.93 0.95
CA VAL A 160 -6.78 23.95 0.96
C VAL A 160 -5.54 24.59 1.54
N THR A 161 -5.17 24.18 2.76
CA THR A 161 -3.95 24.68 3.40
C THR A 161 -2.81 23.68 3.21
N THR A 162 -1.63 24.15 2.78
CA THR A 162 -0.42 23.31 2.74
C THR A 162 0.30 23.29 4.09
N VAL A 163 0.52 22.10 4.64
CA VAL A 163 1.02 21.91 6.00
C VAL A 163 2.28 21.06 6.04
N TYR A 164 3.30 21.53 6.76
CA TYR A 164 4.54 20.79 6.96
C TYR A 164 4.46 19.78 8.11
N TYR A 165 4.78 18.53 7.83
CA TYR A 165 5.09 17.51 8.85
C TYR A 165 6.47 16.89 8.57
N ASN A 166 7.21 16.58 9.63
CA ASN A 166 8.32 15.63 9.58
C ASN A 166 7.80 14.21 9.84
N ALA A 167 8.61 13.18 9.61
CA ALA A 167 8.19 11.79 9.82
C ALA A 167 7.65 11.53 11.24
N LEU A 168 8.32 12.08 12.26
CA LEU A 168 7.88 11.96 13.66
C LEU A 168 6.55 12.67 13.92
N GLY A 169 6.37 13.88 13.39
CA GLY A 169 5.16 14.67 13.56
C GLY A 169 3.97 14.11 12.78
N LEU A 170 4.21 13.55 11.58
CA LEU A 170 3.18 12.85 10.82
C LEU A 170 2.70 11.60 11.57
N ARG A 171 3.63 10.87 12.20
CA ARG A 171 3.28 9.76 13.09
C ARG A 171 2.51 10.23 14.31
N ALA A 172 2.90 11.34 14.94
CA ALA A 172 2.20 11.91 16.09
C ALA A 172 0.77 12.38 15.74
N LEU A 173 0.56 12.90 14.53
CA LEU A 173 -0.77 13.25 14.03
C LEU A 173 -1.64 12.01 13.80
N THR A 174 -1.08 11.00 13.15
CA THR A 174 -1.84 9.84 12.67
C THR A 174 -2.07 8.77 13.74
N GLN A 175 -1.12 8.63 14.66
CA GLN A 175 -1.09 7.59 15.69
C GLN A 175 -0.58 8.14 17.04
N PRO A 176 -1.31 9.07 17.67
CA PRO A 176 -0.91 9.59 18.97
C PRO A 176 -0.92 8.54 20.09
N GLU A 177 -1.83 7.55 20.01
CA GLU A 177 -1.97 6.46 20.98
C GLU A 177 -0.69 5.61 21.10
N TRP A 178 0.07 5.48 20.01
CA TRP A 178 1.34 4.78 20.00
C TRP A 178 2.38 5.43 20.94
N PHE A 179 2.37 6.77 21.05
CA PHE A 179 3.28 7.49 21.93
C PHE A 179 2.91 7.24 23.40
N ALA A 180 1.62 7.31 23.73
CA ALA A 180 1.12 7.02 25.07
C ALA A 180 1.43 5.58 25.50
N LYS A 181 1.19 4.59 24.63
CA LYS A 181 1.51 3.17 24.89
C LYS A 181 3.01 2.94 25.14
N LYS A 182 3.87 3.77 24.56
CA LYS A 182 5.32 3.72 24.78
C LYS A 182 5.80 4.57 25.96
N GLY A 183 4.88 5.19 26.72
CA GLY A 183 5.21 6.10 27.82
C GLY A 183 5.91 7.38 27.36
N ARG A 184 5.74 7.77 26.09
CA ARG A 184 6.37 8.95 25.50
C ARG A 184 5.35 10.09 25.40
N LEU A 185 5.81 11.30 25.67
CA LEU A 185 5.03 12.51 25.43
C LEU A 185 4.91 12.79 23.93
N LEU A 186 3.85 13.48 23.53
CA LEU A 186 3.70 13.93 22.14
C LEU A 186 4.75 14.99 21.81
N PRO A 187 5.47 14.82 20.69
CA PRO A 187 6.49 15.79 20.28
C PRO A 187 5.82 17.10 19.86
N ARG A 188 6.49 18.24 20.07
CA ARG A 188 6.05 19.52 19.50
C ARG A 188 6.19 19.51 17.97
N PRO A 189 5.33 20.22 17.22
CA PRO A 189 5.44 20.26 15.77
C PRO A 189 6.72 20.95 15.31
N ALA A 190 7.46 20.27 14.44
CA ALA A 190 8.73 20.75 13.92
C ALA A 190 8.52 21.90 12.91
N ARG A 191 9.49 22.82 12.85
CA ARG A 191 9.54 23.84 11.80
C ARG A 191 9.99 23.19 10.47
N PRO A 192 9.53 23.70 9.32
CA PRO A 192 10.11 23.29 8.04
C PRO A 192 11.59 23.68 7.98
N PRO A 193 12.45 22.87 7.33
CA PRO A 193 13.82 23.28 7.06
C PRO A 193 13.80 24.49 6.11
N PRO A 194 14.78 25.41 6.20
CA PRO A 194 14.74 26.70 5.48
C PRO A 194 14.51 26.56 3.96
N ARG A 195 15.10 25.53 3.33
CA ARG A 195 14.93 25.24 1.89
C ARG A 195 13.49 24.90 1.48
N LEU A 196 12.65 24.49 2.42
CA LEU A 196 11.26 24.08 2.17
C LEU A 196 10.24 25.04 2.75
N GLU A 197 10.65 26.07 3.49
CA GLU A 197 9.75 26.96 4.22
C GLU A 197 8.74 27.64 3.30
N ALA A 198 9.16 28.11 2.13
CA ALA A 198 8.28 28.74 1.14
C ALA A 198 7.21 27.81 0.52
N LYS A 199 7.32 26.49 0.68
CA LYS A 199 6.37 25.52 0.10
C LYS A 199 5.14 25.28 0.98
N PHE A 200 5.24 25.58 2.27
CA PHE A 200 4.22 25.25 3.25
C PHE A 200 3.69 26.53 3.89
N GLU A 201 2.38 26.70 3.88
CA GLU A 201 1.71 27.86 4.48
C GLU A 201 1.69 27.77 6.01
N ARG A 202 1.57 26.55 6.55
CA ARG A 202 1.49 26.33 8.00
C ARG A 202 2.41 25.20 8.50
N LYS A 203 2.77 25.30 9.78
CA LYS A 203 3.38 24.18 10.53
C LYS A 203 2.30 23.16 10.89
N GLY A 204 2.69 21.89 10.95
CA GLY A 204 1.83 20.79 11.36
C GLY A 204 1.11 21.07 12.67
N ALA A 205 -0.22 21.11 12.64
CA ALA A 205 -1.01 21.07 13.86
C ALA A 205 -1.14 19.62 14.32
N LEU A 206 -1.06 19.38 15.63
CA LEU A 206 -1.37 18.08 16.23
C LEU A 206 -2.86 18.04 16.59
N PRO A 207 -3.43 16.83 16.78
CA PRO A 207 -4.80 16.72 17.26
C PRO A 207 -4.95 17.49 18.57
N PRO A 208 -6.06 18.19 18.80
CA PRO A 208 -6.30 18.84 20.08
C PRO A 208 -6.32 17.78 21.18
N LEU A 209 -5.88 18.14 22.40
CA LEU A 209 -5.74 17.21 23.52
C LEU A 209 -7.03 16.43 23.84
N ARG A 210 -8.20 17.00 23.54
CA ARG A 210 -9.52 16.36 23.70
C ARG A 210 -9.69 15.11 22.83
N ASP A 211 -9.23 15.15 21.57
CA ASP A 211 -9.34 14.03 20.62
C ASP A 211 -8.34 12.90 20.89
N LEU A 212 -7.37 13.16 21.76
CA LEU A 212 -6.37 12.19 22.21
C LEU A 212 -6.92 11.32 23.34
N ALA A 213 -7.65 11.93 24.28
CA ALA A 213 -8.28 11.22 25.39
C ALA A 213 -9.31 10.19 24.88
N ALA A 214 -10.16 10.60 23.93
CA ALA A 214 -11.12 9.68 23.30
C ALA A 214 -10.45 8.49 22.58
N GLY A 215 -9.29 8.72 21.96
CA GLY A 215 -8.52 7.66 21.31
C GLY A 215 -7.85 6.69 22.29
N LEU A 216 -7.46 7.16 23.48
CA LEU A 216 -6.92 6.31 24.54
C LEU A 216 -7.99 5.42 25.17
N GLU A 217 -9.21 5.92 25.34
CA GLU A 217 -10.34 5.14 25.84
C GLU A 217 -10.76 4.04 24.87
N GLN A 218 -10.77 4.33 23.57
CA GLN A 218 -11.05 3.34 22.51
C GLN A 218 -9.93 2.30 22.36
N ALA A 219 -8.68 2.67 22.63
CA ALA A 219 -7.53 1.75 22.55
C ALA A 219 -7.33 0.92 23.83
N ALA A 220 -7.96 1.29 24.95
CA ALA A 220 -7.96 0.51 26.18
C ALA A 220 -9.08 -0.56 26.20
N THR A 221 -10.09 -0.41 25.34
CA THR A 221 -11.23 -1.32 25.20
C THR A 221 -11.09 -2.35 24.08
N ALA A 222 -10.03 -2.26 23.26
CA ALA A 222 -9.70 -3.17 22.16
C ALA A 222 -8.37 -3.89 22.39
#